data_AF-A0AAD5E3E9-F1
#
_entry.id   AF-A0AAD5E3E9-F1
#
_cell.length_a   1.000
_cell.length_b   1.000
_cell.length_c   1.000
_cell.angle_alpha   90.00
_cell.angle_beta   90.00
_cell.angle_gamma   90.00
#
_symmetry.space_group_name_H-M   'P 1'
#
loop_
_entity.id
_entity.type
_entity.pdbx_description
1 polymer ?
#
loop_
_entity_poly.entity_id
_entity_poly.type
_entity_poly.pdbx_seq_one_letter_code
_entity_poly.pdbx_strand_id
1 'polypeptide(L)'
;MNVPPPRPTWTEHTTAEGRKYWYNNFSKTSTWEKPEELLTEVEKALKECEWQEFTSPEGKKYYSHKSTKESKWEMPEEYKESLQKGQQAEAAKQQAAAEARIEQIEQNNMPPNLHERQESPPNVAPVAIAPPVNIPHPKPQMTQPTVLEFATKEQAEAAFIDLLRKTGVKSSWTWEQTMRSIITQPVYRALKTLAERKSAFNTYIEQETRREKEEQIETEKKVREDFISLLSSTNAIRITTRYRKAAALLEKEPAWGAITSERYRQALYDDYIHELSRKEKDELRELRKQSMDRFAELLRSIPEITHRTTWKAAQELYSARPEYADKGRFKGMDKLDFLVVFEDHVKHLEQVESDQKARVADARKRTYRKHRDAFKELLAELRAGKLINAKTDWMEIYPHLKDDLRYQNMLGQPGSTPLDLFWDMVDDLGERFYKQKRIIYDILKSIRYEITADTEFAQFQEVLKPYPEVAERVDDENLKLTFEHLQEKEVRRAKEEKRRREKKMRRKQDALKSALKRLKPSIETTSKWEDFESIITQLPEYHDLKDETLAKEVFDKLIVRLNEKAEKKRTSDDDEEEGMIRDDDAEAAHHGRRHHSSQQGPEPMNVDSHDGQRASEEEGNALDEYVKRTRH
;
A
#
# COMPACT_ATOMS: atom_id res chain seq x y z
N MET A 1 45.76 -10.31 40.49
CA MET A 1 44.41 -10.88 40.38
C MET A 1 43.49 -9.79 39.90
N ASN A 2 42.97 -9.90 38.66
CA ASN A 2 42.06 -8.91 38.09
C ASN A 2 40.63 -9.46 38.23
N VAL A 3 39.91 -9.00 39.25
CA VAL A 3 38.51 -9.39 39.51
C VAL A 3 37.64 -8.57 38.55
N PRO A 4 36.78 -9.19 37.71
CA PRO A 4 35.90 -8.45 36.83
C PRO A 4 34.87 -7.64 37.65
N PRO A 5 34.48 -6.43 37.21
CA PRO A 5 33.57 -5.59 37.97
C PRO A 5 32.17 -6.23 38.12
N PRO A 6 31.49 -6.02 39.26
CA PRO A 6 30.14 -6.53 39.48
C PRO A 6 29.16 -5.87 38.50
N ARG A 7 28.28 -6.69 37.89
CA ARG A 7 27.30 -6.20 36.91
C ARG A 7 26.23 -5.35 37.60
N PRO A 8 25.86 -4.19 37.04
CA PRO A 8 24.77 -3.37 37.56
C PRO A 8 23.47 -4.17 37.64
N THR A 9 22.81 -4.09 38.81
CA THR A 9 21.51 -4.74 39.05
C THR A 9 20.43 -3.66 39.03
N TRP A 10 19.69 -3.58 37.92
CA TRP A 10 18.54 -2.69 37.78
C TRP A 10 17.28 -3.31 38.40
N THR A 11 16.49 -2.51 39.10
CA THR A 11 15.24 -2.92 39.76
C THR A 11 14.08 -2.04 39.32
N GLU A 12 12.90 -2.65 39.10
CA GLU A 12 11.68 -1.93 38.71
C GLU A 12 10.94 -1.42 39.94
N HIS A 13 10.58 -0.13 39.94
CA HIS A 13 9.82 0.53 41.00
C HIS A 13 8.65 1.31 40.39
N THR A 14 7.57 1.45 41.15
CA THR A 14 6.35 2.17 40.69
C THR A 14 6.06 3.33 41.65
N THR A 15 5.82 4.53 41.10
CA THR A 15 5.45 5.71 41.90
C THR A 15 4.00 5.64 42.38
N ALA A 16 3.64 6.49 43.34
CA ALA A 16 2.26 6.60 43.85
C ALA A 16 1.23 7.01 42.76
N GLU A 17 1.69 7.57 41.65
CA GLU A 17 0.87 7.91 40.47
C GLU A 17 0.82 6.77 39.43
N GLY A 18 1.39 5.59 39.72
CA GLY A 18 1.38 4.43 38.83
C GLY A 18 2.43 4.45 37.71
N ARG A 19 3.38 5.40 37.71
CA ARG A 19 4.45 5.46 36.70
C ARG A 19 5.63 4.58 37.12
N LYS A 20 6.10 3.73 36.21
CA LYS A 20 7.24 2.83 36.42
C LYS A 20 8.57 3.56 36.19
N TYR A 21 9.56 3.31 37.03
CA TYR A 21 10.93 3.76 36.85
C TYR A 21 11.92 2.66 37.25
N TRP A 22 13.09 2.67 36.65
CA TRP A 22 14.14 1.68 36.88
C TRP A 22 15.26 2.29 37.71
N TYR A 23 15.67 1.60 38.76
CA TYR A 23 16.71 2.05 39.68
C TYR A 23 17.93 1.15 39.59
N ASN A 24 19.09 1.73 39.28
CA ASN A 24 20.38 1.04 39.26
C ASN A 24 20.98 1.03 40.66
N ASN A 25 21.08 -0.15 41.27
CA ASN A 25 21.55 -0.27 42.65
C ASN A 25 23.07 0.01 42.80
N PHE A 26 23.83 -0.08 41.71
CA PHE A 26 25.29 0.13 41.70
C PHE A 26 25.65 1.60 41.47
N SER A 27 25.09 2.24 40.43
CA SER A 27 25.34 3.66 40.14
C SER A 27 24.46 4.62 40.94
N LYS A 28 23.47 4.11 41.70
CA LYS A 28 22.48 4.89 42.47
C LYS A 28 21.68 5.88 41.62
N THR A 29 21.55 5.61 40.33
CA THR A 29 20.79 6.44 39.39
C THR A 29 19.42 5.82 39.10
N SER A 30 18.43 6.67 38.80
CA SER A 30 17.10 6.24 38.35
C SER A 30 16.85 6.70 36.91
N THR A 31 16.20 5.88 36.11
CA THR A 31 15.80 6.20 34.73
C THR A 31 14.32 5.88 34.54
N TRP A 32 13.63 6.73 33.78
CA TRP A 32 12.23 6.53 33.41
C TRP A 32 12.06 5.67 32.15
N GLU A 33 13.16 5.34 31.48
CA GLU A 33 13.22 4.42 30.36
C GLU A 33 13.86 3.11 30.81
N LYS A 34 13.34 1.99 30.29
CA LYS A 34 13.85 0.65 30.57
C LYS A 34 15.34 0.58 30.14
N PRO A 35 16.27 0.34 31.08
CA PRO A 35 17.70 0.31 30.79
C PRO A 35 18.06 -0.75 29.74
N GLU A 36 19.02 -0.44 28.87
CA GLU A 36 19.45 -1.31 27.75
C GLU A 36 19.97 -2.69 28.19
N GLU A 37 20.39 -2.82 29.45
CA GLU A 37 20.82 -4.07 30.07
C GLU A 37 19.65 -5.00 30.44
N LEU A 38 18.43 -4.45 30.56
CA LEU A 38 17.18 -5.19 30.79
C LEU A 38 16.37 -5.41 29.51
N LEU A 39 16.81 -4.86 28.37
CA LEU A 39 16.18 -5.15 27.09
C LEU A 39 16.56 -6.55 26.61
N THR A 40 15.56 -7.30 26.16
CA THR A 40 15.75 -8.59 25.46
C THR A 40 16.50 -8.36 24.15
N GLU A 41 17.14 -9.39 23.60
CA GLU A 41 17.88 -9.25 22.34
C GLU A 41 16.92 -8.89 21.19
N VAL A 42 15.66 -9.34 21.28
CA VAL A 42 14.55 -8.90 20.42
C VAL A 42 14.24 -7.41 20.59
N GLU A 43 14.10 -6.91 21.83
CA GLU A 43 13.85 -5.48 22.08
C GLU A 43 15.02 -4.59 21.63
N LYS A 44 16.27 -5.06 21.71
CA LYS A 44 17.45 -4.33 21.21
C LYS A 44 17.45 -4.21 19.69
N ALA A 45 17.22 -5.32 18.99
CA ALA A 45 17.17 -5.34 17.52
C ALA A 45 16.03 -4.49 16.96
N LEU A 46 14.89 -4.42 17.66
CA LEU A 46 13.76 -3.56 17.31
C LEU A 46 13.98 -2.08 17.68
N LYS A 47 14.79 -1.77 18.70
CA LYS A 47 15.14 -0.38 19.06
C LYS A 47 16.10 0.24 18.03
N GLU A 48 16.99 -0.58 17.46
CA GLU A 48 17.90 -0.22 16.37
C GLU A 48 17.18 -0.09 15.01
N CYS A 49 16.01 -0.74 14.86
CA CYS A 49 15.16 -0.59 13.68
C CYS A 49 14.49 0.80 13.63
N GLU A 50 14.45 1.40 12.44
CA GLU A 50 13.81 2.70 12.21
C GLU A 50 12.28 2.62 12.13
N TRP A 51 11.71 1.42 12.05
CA TRP A 51 10.26 1.18 12.05
C TRP A 51 9.72 0.88 13.45
N GLN A 52 8.59 1.49 13.82
CA GLN A 52 7.89 1.24 15.08
C GLN A 52 6.46 0.76 14.85
N GLU A 53 6.04 -0.23 15.63
CA GLU A 53 4.67 -0.72 15.65
C GLU A 53 3.80 0.17 16.55
N PHE A 54 2.69 0.65 16.01
CA PHE A 54 1.65 1.39 16.72
C PHE A 54 0.31 0.67 16.58
N THR A 55 -0.54 0.82 17.59
CA THR A 55 -1.91 0.30 17.56
C THR A 55 -2.88 1.47 17.41
N SER A 56 -3.67 1.45 16.34
CA SER A 56 -4.72 2.45 16.10
C SER A 56 -5.86 2.32 17.13
N PRO A 57 -6.69 3.36 17.31
CA PRO A 57 -7.86 3.30 18.20
C PRO A 57 -8.87 2.19 17.84
N GLU A 58 -8.85 1.71 16.60
CA GLU A 58 -9.66 0.58 16.12
C GLU A 58 -9.03 -0.80 16.39
N GLY A 59 -7.88 -0.85 17.08
CA GLY A 59 -7.17 -2.10 17.40
C GLY A 59 -6.34 -2.66 16.24
N LYS A 60 -6.26 -1.97 15.11
CA LYS A 60 -5.41 -2.37 13.96
C LYS A 60 -3.98 -1.86 14.15
N LYS A 61 -3.00 -2.73 13.94
CA LYS A 61 -1.57 -2.41 14.01
C LYS A 61 -1.11 -1.71 12.73
N TYR A 62 -0.26 -0.69 12.86
CA TYR A 62 0.39 -0.01 11.74
C TYR A 62 1.83 0.32 12.10
N TYR A 63 2.71 0.37 11.11
CA TYR A 63 4.15 0.53 11.26
C TYR A 63 4.57 1.90 10.75
N SER A 64 5.23 2.70 11.59
CA SER A 64 5.68 4.05 11.24
C SER A 64 7.20 4.13 11.23
N HIS A 65 7.75 4.71 10.17
CA HIS A 65 9.20 4.96 10.01
C HIS A 65 9.59 6.26 10.74
N LYS A 66 10.62 6.21 11.59
CA LYS A 66 11.04 7.35 12.45
C LYS A 66 11.62 8.53 11.65
N SER A 67 12.40 8.25 10.60
CA SER A 67 13.07 9.28 9.79
C SER A 67 12.21 9.84 8.65
N THR A 68 11.48 8.99 7.91
CA THR A 68 10.64 9.42 6.77
C THR A 68 9.21 9.78 7.14
N LYS A 69 8.76 9.47 8.36
CA LYS A 69 7.36 9.60 8.84
C LYS A 69 6.33 8.84 7.99
N GLU A 70 6.78 7.88 7.19
CA GLU A 70 5.90 7.01 6.42
C GLU A 70 5.17 6.03 7.34
N SER A 71 3.89 5.79 7.08
CA SER A 71 3.06 4.83 7.80
C SER A 71 2.56 3.74 6.86
N LYS A 72 2.85 2.47 7.18
CA LYS A 72 2.38 1.29 6.43
C LYS A 72 1.50 0.42 7.31
N TRP A 73 0.42 -0.12 6.74
CA TRP A 73 -0.49 -1.03 7.43
C TRP A 73 0.02 -2.47 7.44
N GLU A 74 0.93 -2.81 6.53
CA GLU A 74 1.60 -4.10 6.45
C GLU A 74 2.99 -4.02 7.08
N MET A 75 3.41 -5.13 7.70
CA MET A 75 4.70 -5.25 8.38
C MET A 75 5.86 -5.07 7.39
N PRO A 76 6.66 -3.98 7.51
CA PRO A 76 7.78 -3.72 6.61
C PRO A 76 8.87 -4.80 6.71
N GLU A 77 9.54 -5.10 5.60
CA GLU A 77 10.58 -6.15 5.54
C GLU A 77 11.74 -5.87 6.51
N GLU A 78 12.18 -4.62 6.64
CA GLU A 78 13.24 -4.23 7.58
C GLU A 78 12.84 -4.49 9.05
N TYR A 79 11.57 -4.25 9.42
CA TYR A 79 11.05 -4.55 10.75
C TYR A 79 11.01 -6.06 11.02
N LYS A 80 10.61 -6.84 10.01
CA LYS A 80 10.54 -8.30 10.06
C LYS A 80 11.93 -8.93 10.17
N GLU A 81 12.91 -8.44 9.42
CA GLU A 81 14.30 -8.88 9.51
C GLU A 81 14.92 -8.57 10.88
N SER A 82 14.69 -7.36 11.42
CA SER A 82 15.13 -7.01 12.78
C SER A 82 14.50 -7.90 13.85
N LEU A 83 13.21 -8.23 13.73
CA LEU A 83 12.53 -9.16 14.64
C LEU A 83 13.15 -10.56 14.58
N GLN A 84 13.40 -11.08 13.38
CA GLN A 84 13.96 -12.41 13.17
C GLN A 84 15.41 -12.50 13.66
N LYS A 85 16.21 -11.45 13.40
CA LYS A 85 17.58 -11.33 13.91
C LYS A 85 17.63 -11.29 15.45
N GLY A 86 16.70 -10.55 16.06
CA GLY A 86 16.54 -10.51 17.52
C GLY A 86 16.18 -11.88 18.12
N GLN A 87 15.25 -12.60 17.49
CA GLN A 87 14.83 -13.94 17.94
C GLN A 87 15.97 -14.97 17.80
N GLN A 88 16.75 -14.91 16.73
CA GLN A 88 17.92 -15.77 16.54
C GLN A 88 19.03 -15.48 17.56
N ALA A 89 19.29 -14.19 17.84
CA ALA A 89 20.27 -13.79 18.86
C ALA A 89 19.84 -14.23 20.27
N GLU A 90 18.55 -14.15 20.60
CA GLU A 90 18.02 -14.60 21.89
C GLU A 90 18.09 -16.12 22.04
N ALA A 91 17.79 -16.87 20.98
CA ALA A 91 17.93 -18.32 20.94
C ALA A 91 19.40 -18.76 21.10
N ALA A 92 20.34 -18.10 20.41
CA ALA A 92 21.78 -18.36 20.54
C ALA A 92 22.29 -18.06 21.96
N LYS A 93 21.79 -16.99 22.59
CA LYS A 93 22.15 -16.63 23.97
C LYS A 93 21.61 -17.64 24.99
N GLN A 94 20.41 -18.18 24.77
CA GLN A 94 19.85 -19.25 25.61
C GLN A 94 20.59 -20.57 25.44
N GLN A 95 21.04 -20.90 24.22
CA GLN A 95 21.89 -22.07 23.95
C GLN A 95 23.27 -21.93 24.60
N ALA A 96 23.94 -20.79 24.45
CA ALA A 96 25.23 -20.54 25.10
C ALA A 96 25.13 -20.54 26.64
N ALA A 97 24.02 -20.06 27.21
CA ALA A 97 23.78 -20.13 28.65
C ALA A 97 23.52 -21.57 29.13
N ALA A 98 22.91 -22.42 28.29
CA ALA A 98 22.74 -23.85 28.57
C ALA A 98 24.08 -24.60 28.48
N GLU A 99 24.91 -24.32 27.47
CA GLU A 99 26.25 -24.91 27.30
C GLU A 99 27.21 -24.49 28.44
N ALA A 100 27.22 -23.22 28.83
CA ALA A 100 28.03 -22.75 29.96
C ALA A 100 27.59 -23.37 31.30
N ARG A 101 26.31 -23.71 31.45
CA ARG A 101 25.78 -24.41 32.63
C ARG A 101 26.18 -25.89 32.64
N ILE A 102 26.39 -26.50 31.48
CA ILE A 102 26.91 -27.86 31.33
C ILE A 102 28.41 -27.90 31.65
N GLU A 103 29.21 -26.94 31.16
CA GLU A 103 30.65 -26.85 31.49
C GLU A 103 30.93 -26.61 32.98
N GLN A 104 30.08 -25.83 33.67
CA GLN A 104 30.20 -25.63 35.13
C GLN A 104 29.91 -26.90 35.95
N ILE A 105 29.12 -27.83 35.41
CA ILE A 105 28.83 -29.12 36.03
C ILE A 105 30.02 -30.08 35.83
N GLU A 106 30.73 -30.00 34.70
CA GLU A 106 31.91 -30.82 34.43
C GLU A 106 33.17 -30.39 35.21
N GLN A 107 33.36 -29.09 35.49
CA GLN A 107 34.51 -28.61 36.28
C GLN A 107 34.47 -28.94 37.77
N ASN A 108 33.30 -29.30 38.32
CA ASN A 108 33.14 -29.61 39.76
C ASN A 108 33.49 -31.07 40.13
N ASN A 109 34.08 -31.85 39.23
CA ASN A 109 34.28 -33.29 39.43
C ASN A 109 35.72 -33.80 39.14
N MET A 110 36.74 -33.13 39.71
CA MET A 110 38.12 -33.67 39.82
C MET A 110 38.53 -33.85 41.29
N PRO A 111 39.29 -34.90 41.66
CA PRO A 111 39.59 -35.21 43.06
C PRO A 111 40.84 -34.45 43.54
N PRO A 112 40.93 -34.03 44.82
CA PRO A 112 42.15 -33.44 45.35
C PRO A 112 43.05 -34.49 46.02
N ASN A 113 44.37 -34.34 45.79
CA ASN A 113 45.44 -35.08 46.45
C ASN A 113 46.16 -34.15 47.46
N LEU A 114 46.23 -34.63 48.73
CA LEU A 114 47.22 -34.45 49.81
C LEU A 114 47.71 -33.06 50.32
N HIS A 115 47.63 -32.96 51.67
CA HIS A 115 48.45 -32.21 52.66
C HIS A 115 48.17 -30.69 52.83
N GLU A 116 48.13 -30.08 54.05
CA GLU A 116 48.96 -30.23 55.26
C GLU A 116 48.31 -29.58 56.54
N ARG A 117 48.63 -30.14 57.74
CA ARG A 117 48.81 -29.54 59.11
C ARG A 117 47.60 -28.94 59.89
N GLN A 118 47.48 -29.00 61.24
CA GLN A 118 48.40 -29.16 62.39
C GLN A 118 47.59 -29.52 63.69
N GLU A 119 47.92 -30.56 64.48
CA GLU A 119 48.71 -30.63 65.77
C GLU A 119 47.91 -30.73 67.11
N SER A 120 47.85 -31.98 67.67
CA SER A 120 48.17 -32.52 69.03
C SER A 120 47.66 -31.91 70.38
N PRO A 121 47.79 -32.58 71.56
CA PRO A 121 48.03 -34.01 71.95
C PRO A 121 47.19 -34.42 73.23
N PRO A 122 47.55 -35.41 74.10
CA PRO A 122 48.18 -36.75 74.00
C PRO A 122 47.31 -37.89 74.65
N ASN A 123 47.68 -39.17 74.48
CA ASN A 123 48.24 -40.05 75.55
C ASN A 123 48.04 -41.59 75.34
N VAL A 124 49.12 -42.32 75.64
CA VAL A 124 49.37 -43.77 75.92
C VAL A 124 48.97 -44.90 74.95
N ALA A 125 50.00 -45.69 74.60
CA ALA A 125 49.99 -47.07 74.07
C ALA A 125 50.27 -48.08 75.22
N PRO A 126 50.61 -49.37 74.99
CA PRO A 126 49.96 -50.45 74.21
C PRO A 126 49.83 -51.76 75.05
N VAL A 127 49.02 -52.75 74.64
CA VAL A 127 49.29 -54.17 74.98
C VAL A 127 48.84 -55.10 73.85
N ALA A 128 49.74 -56.02 73.49
CA ALA A 128 49.65 -57.07 72.49
C ALA A 128 48.86 -58.32 72.96
N ILE A 129 48.43 -59.18 72.02
CA ILE A 129 48.49 -60.65 72.06
C ILE A 129 48.19 -61.19 70.63
N ALA A 130 48.97 -62.17 70.20
CA ALA A 130 48.89 -62.87 68.91
C ALA A 130 48.09 -64.21 69.02
N PRO A 131 48.15 -65.14 68.04
CA PRO A 131 47.04 -65.68 67.24
C PRO A 131 46.63 -67.12 67.69
N PRO A 132 45.82 -67.96 66.98
CA PRO A 132 46.08 -68.56 65.64
C PRO A 132 44.76 -68.69 64.79
N VAL A 133 44.67 -69.15 63.54
CA VAL A 133 45.03 -70.45 62.92
C VAL A 133 44.89 -70.32 61.38
N ASN A 134 45.73 -71.08 60.67
CA ASN A 134 45.94 -71.18 59.23
C ASN A 134 45.01 -72.23 58.54
N ILE A 135 45.12 -72.33 57.20
CA ILE A 135 44.78 -73.43 56.26
C ILE A 135 43.48 -73.20 55.44
N PRO A 136 43.38 -73.54 54.14
CA PRO A 136 44.16 -73.12 52.97
C PRO A 136 43.23 -72.66 51.80
N HIS A 137 43.78 -72.09 50.72
CA HIS A 137 43.03 -71.82 49.48
C HIS A 137 42.47 -73.09 48.81
N PRO A 138 41.41 -72.96 48.01
CA PRO A 138 41.63 -73.22 46.59
C PRO A 138 41.00 -72.17 45.68
N LYS A 139 41.74 -71.77 44.65
CA LYS A 139 41.18 -71.17 43.43
C LYS A 139 40.44 -72.27 42.65
N PRO A 140 39.22 -72.03 42.15
CA PRO A 140 38.76 -72.61 40.90
C PRO A 140 38.55 -71.45 39.90
N GLN A 141 39.43 -71.37 38.89
CA GLN A 141 39.11 -71.78 37.52
C GLN A 141 38.07 -70.87 36.85
N MET A 142 38.60 -70.01 35.97
CA MET A 142 37.84 -69.31 34.95
C MET A 142 37.10 -70.34 34.10
N THR A 143 35.78 -70.43 34.26
CA THR A 143 34.90 -71.01 33.25
C THR A 143 34.76 -70.01 32.12
N GLN A 144 34.97 -70.47 30.89
CA GLN A 144 34.77 -69.69 29.67
C GLN A 144 33.38 -69.04 29.67
N PRO A 145 33.26 -67.78 29.24
CA PRO A 145 31.99 -67.08 29.27
C PRO A 145 31.10 -67.53 28.11
N THR A 146 29.88 -67.97 28.41
CA THR A 146 28.80 -67.90 27.44
C THR A 146 28.56 -66.44 27.14
N VAL A 147 29.13 -65.96 26.02
CA VAL A 147 28.79 -64.67 25.45
C VAL A 147 27.32 -64.77 25.07
N LEU A 148 26.44 -64.14 25.86
CA LEU A 148 25.07 -63.90 25.42
C LEU A 148 25.15 -62.85 24.31
N GLU A 149 25.33 -63.34 23.08
CA GLU A 149 25.42 -62.51 21.90
C GLU A 149 24.00 -62.18 21.46
N PHE A 150 23.58 -60.94 21.73
CA PHE A 150 22.30 -60.43 21.26
C PHE A 150 22.44 -60.01 19.79
N ALA A 151 21.45 -60.34 18.96
CA ALA A 151 21.52 -60.15 17.52
C ALA A 151 21.59 -58.66 17.11
N THR A 152 21.08 -57.75 17.94
CA THR A 152 21.15 -56.30 17.71
C THR A 152 21.61 -55.53 18.94
N LYS A 153 22.27 -54.39 18.72
CA LYS A 153 22.71 -53.47 19.78
C LYS A 153 21.56 -53.04 20.70
N GLU A 154 20.40 -52.78 20.10
CA GLU A 154 19.17 -52.40 20.80
C GLU A 154 18.63 -53.52 21.71
N GLN A 155 18.72 -54.79 21.28
CA GLN A 155 18.34 -55.93 22.12
C GLN A 155 19.33 -56.13 23.29
N ALA A 156 20.62 -55.86 23.08
CA ALA A 156 21.63 -55.90 24.14
C ALA A 156 21.41 -54.80 25.18
N GLU A 157 21.05 -53.58 24.73
CA GLU A 157 20.69 -52.46 25.60
C GLU A 157 19.40 -52.75 26.37
N ALA A 158 18.38 -53.31 25.71
CA ALA A 158 17.13 -53.71 26.36
C ALA A 158 17.34 -54.80 27.44
N ALA A 159 18.18 -55.80 27.17
CA ALA A 159 18.53 -56.83 28.13
C ALA A 159 19.34 -56.27 29.33
N PHE A 160 20.22 -55.29 29.07
CA PHE A 160 20.94 -54.58 30.13
C PHE A 160 20.00 -53.71 30.97
N ILE A 161 19.04 -53.02 30.36
CA ILE A 161 18.00 -52.25 31.07
C ILE A 161 17.09 -53.17 31.89
N ASP A 162 16.70 -54.33 31.36
CA ASP A 162 15.91 -55.33 32.10
C ASP A 162 16.67 -55.88 33.30
N LEU A 163 18.00 -56.02 33.19
CA LEU A 163 18.86 -56.35 34.32
C LEU A 163 18.84 -55.25 35.39
N LEU A 164 18.96 -53.97 35.01
CA LEU A 164 18.89 -52.83 35.93
C LEU A 164 17.54 -52.77 36.65
N ARG A 165 16.45 -53.10 35.93
CA ARG A 165 15.10 -53.19 36.50
C ARG A 165 14.99 -54.34 37.51
N LYS A 166 15.47 -55.53 37.16
CA LYS A 166 15.41 -56.73 38.02
C LYS A 166 16.26 -56.59 39.29
N THR A 167 17.37 -55.85 39.22
CA THR A 167 18.19 -55.55 40.41
C THR A 167 17.61 -54.41 41.25
N GLY A 168 16.54 -53.75 40.81
CA GLY A 168 15.85 -52.71 41.57
C GLY A 168 16.67 -51.43 41.71
N VAL A 169 17.48 -51.10 40.70
CA VAL A 169 18.27 -49.86 40.66
C VAL A 169 17.33 -48.67 40.68
N LYS A 170 17.47 -47.81 41.71
CA LYS A 170 16.64 -46.62 41.89
C LYS A 170 17.28 -45.38 41.26
N SER A 171 16.48 -44.34 41.06
CA SER A 171 16.91 -43.01 40.59
C SER A 171 18.05 -42.38 41.40
N SER A 172 18.19 -42.76 42.69
CA SER A 172 19.22 -42.26 43.60
C SER A 172 20.53 -43.04 43.59
N TRP A 173 20.65 -44.13 42.82
CA TRP A 173 21.84 -44.98 42.80
C TRP A 173 22.94 -44.40 41.92
N THR A 174 24.20 -44.55 42.36
CA THR A 174 25.35 -44.17 41.54
C THR A 174 25.77 -45.30 40.59
N TRP A 175 26.52 -44.94 39.55
CA TRP A 175 27.06 -45.89 38.58
C TRP A 175 27.91 -47.00 39.25
N GLU A 176 28.75 -46.62 40.21
CA GLU A 176 29.64 -47.56 40.90
C GLU A 176 28.88 -48.54 41.80
N GLN A 177 27.86 -48.05 42.52
CA GLN A 177 26.99 -48.88 43.35
C GLN A 177 26.22 -49.89 42.49
N THR A 178 25.65 -49.42 41.39
CA THR A 178 24.92 -50.25 40.43
C THR A 178 25.83 -51.30 39.81
N MET A 179 27.02 -50.90 39.36
CA MET A 179 28.00 -51.79 38.74
C MET A 179 28.37 -52.96 39.66
N ARG A 180 28.63 -52.70 40.94
CA ARG A 180 28.96 -53.77 41.92
C ARG A 180 27.84 -54.80 42.07
N SER A 181 26.60 -54.39 41.93
CA SER A 181 25.43 -55.27 42.04
C SER A 181 25.15 -56.08 40.78
N ILE A 182 25.53 -55.57 39.59
CA ILE A 182 25.24 -56.22 38.32
C ILE A 182 26.43 -56.98 37.71
N ILE A 183 27.67 -56.72 38.15
CA ILE A 183 28.90 -57.28 37.54
C ILE A 183 28.98 -58.81 37.55
N THR A 184 28.30 -59.45 38.51
CA THR A 184 28.24 -60.92 38.66
C THR A 184 27.28 -61.57 37.66
N GLN A 185 26.43 -60.78 37.01
CA GLN A 185 25.36 -61.29 36.17
C GLN A 185 25.86 -61.53 34.74
N PRO A 186 25.51 -62.65 34.10
CA PRO A 186 25.97 -62.96 32.74
C PRO A 186 25.52 -61.91 31.72
N VAL A 187 24.35 -61.32 31.95
CA VAL A 187 23.74 -60.27 31.11
C VAL A 187 24.48 -58.93 31.21
N TYR A 188 25.31 -58.70 32.23
CA TYR A 188 26.16 -57.49 32.33
C TYR A 188 27.17 -57.40 31.18
N ARG A 189 27.59 -58.56 30.63
CA ARG A 189 28.52 -58.63 29.50
C ARG A 189 27.84 -58.44 28.14
N ALA A 190 26.52 -58.24 28.09
CA ALA A 190 25.73 -58.02 26.86
C ALA A 190 26.22 -56.81 26.05
N LEU A 191 26.52 -55.70 26.74
CA LEU A 191 27.13 -54.51 26.14
C LEU A 191 28.65 -54.64 26.18
N LYS A 192 29.33 -54.39 25.06
CA LYS A 192 30.76 -54.69 24.91
C LYS A 192 31.65 -53.66 25.62
N THR A 193 31.27 -52.38 25.60
CA THR A 193 32.10 -51.29 26.16
C THR A 193 31.55 -50.73 27.47
N LEU A 194 32.45 -50.22 28.33
CA LEU A 194 32.06 -49.53 29.57
C LEU A 194 31.25 -48.26 29.29
N ALA A 195 31.56 -47.55 28.21
CA ALA A 195 30.87 -46.34 27.79
C ALA A 195 29.41 -46.62 27.39
N GLU A 196 29.15 -47.69 26.64
CA GLU A 196 27.78 -48.11 26.29
C GLU A 196 26.99 -48.50 27.53
N ARG A 197 27.60 -49.24 28.47
CA ARG A 197 26.94 -49.61 29.73
C ARG A 197 26.61 -48.39 30.60
N LYS A 198 27.53 -47.41 30.69
CA LYS A 198 27.33 -46.16 31.43
C LYS A 198 26.27 -45.27 30.77
N SER A 199 26.24 -45.20 29.44
CA SER A 199 25.22 -44.47 28.67
C SER A 199 23.82 -45.08 28.86
N ALA A 200 23.70 -46.41 28.73
CA ALA A 200 22.45 -47.13 28.96
C ALA A 200 21.95 -46.97 30.41
N PHE A 201 22.87 -46.96 31.38
CA PHE A 201 22.54 -46.69 32.78
C PHE A 201 22.08 -45.25 33.03
N ASN A 202 22.77 -44.24 32.51
CA ASN A 202 22.36 -42.85 32.65
C ASN A 202 20.98 -42.62 32.03
N THR A 203 20.73 -43.20 30.84
CA THR A 203 19.43 -43.18 30.17
C THR A 203 18.36 -43.85 31.03
N TYR A 204 18.66 -44.99 31.66
CA TYR A 204 17.75 -45.67 32.58
C TYR A 204 17.44 -44.84 33.82
N ILE A 205 18.44 -44.23 34.46
CA ILE A 205 18.24 -43.35 35.63
C ILE A 205 17.42 -42.11 35.25
N GLU A 206 17.68 -41.51 34.09
CA GLU A 206 16.88 -40.40 33.58
C GLU A 206 15.42 -40.81 33.31
N GLN A 207 15.20 -42.00 32.74
CA GLN A 207 13.85 -42.53 32.54
C GLN A 207 13.14 -42.85 33.86
N GLU A 208 13.83 -43.44 34.84
CA GLU A 208 13.28 -43.73 36.17
C GLU A 208 12.96 -42.44 36.95
N THR A 209 13.86 -41.45 36.95
CA THR A 209 13.58 -40.14 37.57
C THR A 209 12.40 -39.44 36.92
N ARG A 210 12.26 -39.53 35.59
CA ARG A 210 11.10 -39.01 34.87
C ARG A 210 9.82 -39.75 35.27
N ARG A 211 9.85 -41.10 35.32
CA ARG A 211 8.69 -41.91 35.73
C ARG A 211 8.26 -41.61 37.16
N GLU A 212 9.20 -41.51 38.11
CA GLU A 212 8.91 -41.15 39.51
C GLU A 212 8.27 -39.76 39.62
N LYS A 213 8.75 -38.78 38.84
CA LYS A 213 8.14 -37.44 38.79
C LYS A 213 6.75 -37.46 38.17
N GLU A 214 6.55 -38.22 37.09
CA GLU A 214 5.23 -38.38 36.45
C GLU A 214 4.23 -39.07 37.40
N GLU A 215 4.65 -40.12 38.10
CA GLU A 215 3.84 -40.80 39.12
C GLU A 215 3.52 -39.85 40.31
N GLN A 216 4.46 -39.02 40.74
CA GLN A 216 4.23 -38.00 41.76
C GLN A 216 3.22 -36.94 41.29
N ILE A 217 3.36 -36.43 40.07
CA ILE A 217 2.41 -35.47 39.49
C ILE A 217 1.02 -36.10 39.35
N GLU A 218 0.94 -37.35 38.90
CA GLU A 218 -0.33 -38.06 38.72
C GLU A 218 -1.02 -38.38 40.06
N THR A 219 -0.25 -38.75 41.09
CA THR A 219 -0.79 -38.95 42.44
C THR A 219 -1.25 -37.64 43.07
N GLU A 220 -0.49 -36.55 42.94
CA GLU A 220 -0.90 -35.21 43.38
C GLU A 220 -2.15 -34.73 42.65
N LYS A 221 -2.24 -34.98 41.34
CA LYS A 221 -3.41 -34.66 40.53
C LYS A 221 -4.64 -35.45 41.00
N LYS A 222 -4.53 -36.76 41.25
CA LYS A 222 -5.61 -37.58 41.80
C LYS A 222 -6.07 -37.08 43.17
N VAL A 223 -5.13 -36.79 44.07
CA VAL A 223 -5.47 -36.22 45.39
C VAL A 223 -6.19 -34.88 45.27
N ARG A 224 -5.79 -34.02 44.32
CA ARG A 224 -6.49 -32.77 44.03
C ARG A 224 -7.88 -33.01 43.48
N GLU A 225 -8.04 -33.92 42.52
CA GLU A 225 -9.33 -34.26 41.91
C GLU A 225 -10.30 -34.85 42.94
N ASP A 226 -9.83 -35.78 43.78
CA ASP A 226 -10.62 -36.37 44.87
C ASP A 226 -11.05 -35.30 45.88
N PHE A 227 -10.15 -34.38 46.23
CA PHE A 227 -10.46 -33.25 47.11
C PHE A 227 -11.51 -32.32 46.50
N ILE A 228 -11.39 -31.95 45.22
CA ILE A 228 -12.38 -31.12 44.52
C ILE A 228 -13.72 -31.85 44.38
N SER A 229 -13.70 -33.15 44.08
CA SER A 229 -14.89 -33.99 43.99
C SER A 229 -15.65 -34.03 45.33
N LEU A 230 -14.92 -34.15 46.45
CA LEU A 230 -15.48 -34.03 47.79
C LEU A 230 -16.12 -32.65 48.02
N LEU A 231 -15.44 -31.56 47.63
CA LEU A 231 -15.99 -30.20 47.75
C LEU A 231 -17.27 -30.01 46.90
N SER A 232 -17.31 -30.60 45.70
CA SER A 232 -18.45 -30.50 44.78
C SER A 232 -19.66 -31.32 45.19
N SER A 233 -19.46 -32.50 45.78
CA SER A 233 -20.53 -33.37 46.27
C SER A 233 -21.16 -32.84 47.56
N THR A 234 -20.42 -32.01 48.31
CA THR A 234 -20.89 -31.42 49.57
C THR A 234 -21.74 -30.18 49.30
N ASN A 235 -23.05 -30.36 49.16
CA ASN A 235 -24.04 -29.28 48.92
C ASN A 235 -24.12 -28.23 50.06
N ALA A 236 -23.44 -28.47 51.20
CA ALA A 236 -23.33 -27.49 52.28
C ALA A 236 -22.32 -26.36 52.00
N ILE A 237 -21.44 -26.52 50.98
CA ILE A 237 -20.39 -25.56 50.64
C ILE A 237 -20.93 -24.58 49.58
N ARG A 238 -21.34 -23.41 50.04
CA ARG A 238 -21.67 -22.25 49.20
C ARG A 238 -20.46 -21.33 49.03
N ILE A 239 -20.48 -20.45 48.02
CA ILE A 239 -19.43 -19.44 47.76
C ILE A 239 -19.11 -18.58 49.01
N THR A 240 -20.10 -18.35 49.88
CA THR A 240 -19.93 -17.56 51.11
C THR A 240 -19.41 -18.38 52.31
N THR A 241 -19.15 -19.67 52.14
CA THR A 241 -18.74 -20.56 53.22
C THR A 241 -17.27 -20.33 53.55
N ARG A 242 -16.96 -20.09 54.82
CA ARG A 242 -15.58 -19.89 55.26
C ARG A 242 -14.86 -21.23 55.43
N TYR A 243 -13.56 -21.25 55.13
CA TYR A 243 -12.71 -22.44 55.24
C TYR A 243 -12.85 -23.19 56.57
N ARG A 244 -12.84 -22.49 57.71
CA ARG A 244 -13.00 -23.12 59.04
C ARG A 244 -14.29 -23.92 59.20
N LYS A 245 -15.39 -23.44 58.61
CA LYS A 245 -16.67 -24.13 58.67
C LYS A 245 -16.68 -25.34 57.72
N ALA A 246 -16.08 -25.21 56.54
CA ALA A 246 -15.92 -26.33 55.62
C ALA A 246 -15.02 -27.42 56.21
N ALA A 247 -13.91 -27.03 56.85
CA ALA A 247 -12.99 -27.94 57.51
C ALA A 247 -13.67 -28.79 58.60
N ALA A 248 -14.50 -28.18 59.45
CA ALA A 248 -15.25 -28.89 60.47
C ALA A 248 -16.30 -29.88 59.91
N LEU A 249 -16.78 -29.65 58.68
CA LEU A 249 -17.74 -30.53 58.01
C LEU A 249 -17.04 -31.70 57.29
N LEU A 250 -15.83 -31.47 56.77
CA LEU A 250 -15.10 -32.41 55.93
C LEU A 250 -14.04 -33.22 56.69
N GLU A 251 -13.81 -32.95 57.97
CA GLU A 251 -12.74 -33.56 58.77
C GLU A 251 -12.75 -35.10 58.76
N LYS A 252 -13.94 -35.70 58.68
CA LYS A 252 -14.12 -37.16 58.72
C LYS A 252 -13.91 -37.86 57.37
N GLU A 253 -13.72 -37.09 56.30
CA GLU A 253 -13.66 -37.63 54.95
C GLU A 253 -12.24 -38.08 54.57
N PRO A 254 -12.08 -39.22 53.87
CA PRO A 254 -10.78 -39.77 53.54
C PRO A 254 -9.97 -38.85 52.61
N ALA A 255 -10.64 -38.18 51.65
CA ALA A 255 -10.00 -37.22 50.75
C ALA A 255 -9.53 -35.94 51.47
N TRP A 256 -10.15 -35.58 52.61
CA TRP A 256 -9.67 -34.48 53.45
C TRP A 256 -8.40 -34.88 54.22
N GLY A 257 -8.36 -36.11 54.74
CA GLY A 257 -7.20 -36.68 55.42
C GLY A 257 -6.00 -36.97 54.50
N ALA A 258 -6.23 -37.23 53.21
CA ALA A 258 -5.20 -37.56 52.22
C ALA A 258 -4.17 -36.41 52.02
N ILE A 259 -4.57 -35.17 52.25
CA ILE A 259 -3.68 -34.01 52.18
C ILE A 259 -3.20 -33.69 53.59
N THR A 260 -1.94 -33.92 53.94
CA THR A 260 -1.43 -33.63 55.30
C THR A 260 -1.29 -32.13 55.59
N SER A 261 -1.03 -31.31 54.57
CA SER A 261 -0.77 -29.88 54.72
C SER A 261 -2.06 -29.05 54.76
N GLU A 262 -2.36 -28.44 55.91
CA GLU A 262 -3.52 -27.55 56.08
C GLU A 262 -3.46 -26.34 55.13
N ARG A 263 -2.27 -25.75 54.93
CA ARG A 263 -2.10 -24.63 53.99
C ARG A 263 -2.45 -25.04 52.56
N TYR A 264 -2.11 -26.27 52.16
CA TYR A 264 -2.43 -26.76 50.83
C TYR A 264 -3.93 -27.05 50.68
N ARG A 265 -4.59 -27.63 51.70
CA ARG A 265 -6.06 -27.78 51.72
C ARG A 265 -6.77 -26.44 51.59
N GLN A 266 -6.31 -25.43 52.33
CA GLN A 266 -6.88 -24.08 52.26
C GLN A 266 -6.70 -23.46 50.88
N ALA A 267 -5.52 -23.59 50.26
CA ALA A 267 -5.29 -23.10 48.91
C ALA A 267 -6.23 -23.77 47.89
N LEU A 268 -6.36 -25.10 47.92
CA LEU A 268 -7.29 -25.83 47.03
C LEU A 268 -8.76 -25.45 47.27
N TYR A 269 -9.14 -25.19 48.53
CA TYR A 269 -10.48 -24.72 48.86
C TYR A 269 -10.75 -23.31 48.33
N ASP A 270 -9.81 -22.39 48.52
CA ASP A 270 -9.92 -21.01 48.06
C ASP A 270 -10.00 -20.96 46.51
N ASP A 271 -9.19 -21.79 45.82
CA ASP A 271 -9.25 -21.99 44.37
C ASP A 271 -10.63 -22.51 43.92
N TYR A 272 -11.16 -23.53 44.61
CA TYR A 272 -12.49 -24.09 44.32
C TYR A 272 -13.61 -23.06 44.51
N ILE A 273 -13.59 -22.28 45.60
CA ILE A 273 -14.58 -21.23 45.84
C ILE A 273 -14.47 -20.13 44.79
N HIS A 274 -13.25 -19.77 44.37
CA HIS A 274 -13.04 -18.81 43.30
C HIS A 274 -13.59 -19.33 41.96
N GLU A 275 -13.34 -20.59 41.62
CA GLU A 275 -13.92 -21.24 40.45
C GLU A 275 -15.44 -21.31 40.49
N LEU A 276 -16.02 -21.64 41.65
CA LEU A 276 -17.47 -21.68 41.83
C LEU A 276 -18.09 -20.28 41.65
N SER A 277 -17.45 -19.24 42.18
CA SER A 277 -17.87 -17.85 41.97
C SER A 277 -17.73 -17.39 40.52
N ARG A 278 -16.68 -17.82 39.82
CA ARG A 278 -16.54 -17.57 38.38
C ARG A 278 -17.64 -18.25 37.58
N LYS A 279 -17.90 -19.54 37.83
CA LYS A 279 -18.97 -20.32 37.18
C LYS A 279 -20.35 -19.67 37.36
N GLU A 280 -20.73 -19.29 38.58
CA GLU A 280 -22.02 -18.63 38.83
C GLU A 280 -22.14 -17.28 38.10
N LYS A 281 -21.07 -16.47 38.09
CA LYS A 281 -21.05 -15.20 37.35
C LYS A 281 -21.16 -15.42 35.85
N ASP A 282 -20.49 -16.44 35.31
CA ASP A 282 -20.51 -16.77 33.90
C ASP A 282 -21.88 -17.32 33.47
N GLU A 283 -22.51 -18.17 34.29
CA GLU A 283 -23.89 -18.65 34.09
C GLU A 283 -24.89 -17.48 34.08
N LEU A 284 -24.74 -16.50 34.98
CA LEU A 284 -25.60 -15.32 35.00
C LEU A 284 -25.38 -14.43 33.77
N ARG A 285 -24.12 -14.27 33.32
CA ARG A 285 -23.79 -13.54 32.08
C ARG A 285 -24.38 -14.22 30.85
N GLU A 286 -24.27 -15.54 30.78
CA GLU A 286 -24.80 -16.33 29.67
C GLU A 286 -26.33 -16.31 29.67
N LEU A 287 -26.99 -16.40 30.83
CA LEU A 287 -28.43 -16.25 30.94
C LEU A 287 -28.91 -14.85 30.50
N ARG A 288 -28.18 -13.79 30.87
CA ARG A 288 -28.45 -12.42 30.43
C ARG A 288 -28.28 -12.30 28.92
N LYS A 289 -27.20 -12.85 28.35
CA LYS A 289 -26.95 -12.87 26.91
C LYS A 289 -28.05 -13.61 26.14
N GLN A 290 -28.43 -14.81 26.57
CA GLN A 290 -29.53 -15.56 25.95
C GLN A 290 -30.87 -14.80 26.03
N SER A 291 -31.12 -14.09 27.14
CA SER A 291 -32.30 -13.25 27.29
C SER A 291 -32.27 -12.05 26.33
N MET A 292 -31.11 -11.41 26.16
CA MET A 292 -30.91 -10.33 25.18
C MET A 292 -31.11 -10.84 23.75
N ASP A 293 -30.58 -12.01 23.40
CA ASP A 293 -30.72 -12.61 22.08
C ASP A 293 -32.18 -12.95 21.76
N ARG A 294 -32.93 -13.50 22.73
CA ARG A 294 -34.38 -13.73 22.60
C ARG A 294 -35.16 -12.44 22.42
N PHE A 295 -34.76 -11.36 23.10
CA PHE A 295 -35.40 -10.05 22.93
C PHE A 295 -35.06 -9.45 21.56
N ALA A 296 -33.83 -9.61 21.08
CA ALA A 296 -33.44 -9.22 19.73
C ALA A 296 -34.25 -9.98 18.67
N GLU A 297 -34.48 -11.28 18.87
CA GLU A 297 -35.33 -12.10 18.00
C GLU A 297 -36.79 -11.63 18.01
N LEU A 298 -37.33 -11.27 19.18
CA LEU A 298 -38.65 -10.65 19.30
C LEU A 298 -38.74 -9.32 18.53
N LEU A 299 -37.72 -8.46 18.62
CA LEU A 299 -37.73 -7.21 17.85
C LEU A 299 -37.69 -7.49 16.33
N ARG A 300 -36.90 -8.46 15.88
CA ARG A 300 -36.83 -8.87 14.47
C ARG A 300 -38.13 -9.47 13.95
N SER A 301 -38.94 -10.10 14.80
CA SER A 301 -40.24 -10.67 14.39
C SER A 301 -41.33 -9.61 14.21
N ILE A 302 -41.09 -8.37 14.64
CA ILE A 302 -42.04 -7.26 14.56
C ILE A 302 -41.68 -6.37 13.35
N PRO A 303 -42.35 -6.55 12.19
CA PRO A 303 -42.07 -5.76 10.99
C PRO A 303 -42.45 -4.28 11.13
N GLU A 304 -43.27 -3.92 12.11
CA GLU A 304 -43.64 -2.52 12.40
C GLU A 304 -42.49 -1.71 13.02
N ILE A 305 -41.45 -2.38 13.54
CA ILE A 305 -40.24 -1.72 14.03
C ILE A 305 -39.34 -1.42 12.84
N THR A 306 -39.22 -0.14 12.53
CA THR A 306 -38.35 0.38 11.48
C THR A 306 -37.19 1.16 12.10
N HIS A 307 -36.22 1.56 11.28
CA HIS A 307 -35.10 2.39 11.73
C HIS A 307 -35.51 3.77 12.29
N ARG A 308 -36.76 4.22 12.02
CA ARG A 308 -37.30 5.50 12.51
C ARG A 308 -38.15 5.36 13.77
N THR A 309 -38.40 4.13 14.20
CA THR A 309 -39.25 3.85 15.35
C THR A 309 -38.56 4.32 16.63
N THR A 310 -39.28 5.05 17.48
CA THR A 310 -38.75 5.50 18.78
C THR A 310 -38.85 4.39 19.83
N TRP A 311 -38.02 4.46 20.88
CA TRP A 311 -38.04 3.49 21.99
C TRP A 311 -39.44 3.32 22.60
N LYS A 312 -40.18 4.42 22.80
CA LYS A 312 -41.53 4.38 23.38
C LYS A 312 -42.52 3.64 22.48
N ALA A 313 -42.50 3.92 21.18
CA ALA A 313 -43.36 3.23 20.22
C ALA A 313 -43.00 1.73 20.14
N ALA A 314 -41.71 1.40 20.13
CA ALA A 314 -41.25 0.01 20.16
C ALA A 314 -41.71 -0.71 21.43
N GLN A 315 -41.69 -0.04 22.58
CA GLN A 315 -42.18 -0.58 23.85
C GLN A 315 -43.65 -0.94 23.82
N GLU A 316 -44.50 -0.10 23.24
CA GLU A 316 -45.92 -0.42 23.04
C GLU A 316 -46.10 -1.63 22.11
N LEU A 317 -45.30 -1.72 21.05
CA LEU A 317 -45.36 -2.82 20.07
C LEU A 317 -44.93 -4.18 20.66
N TYR A 318 -43.79 -4.25 21.36
CA TYR A 318 -43.33 -5.53 21.92
C TYR A 318 -44.10 -5.94 23.17
N SER A 319 -44.58 -4.98 23.98
CA SER A 319 -45.36 -5.31 25.20
C SER A 319 -46.76 -5.84 24.88
N ALA A 320 -47.30 -5.52 23.71
CA ALA A 320 -48.55 -6.09 23.21
C ALA A 320 -48.43 -7.57 22.80
N ARG A 321 -47.22 -8.12 22.66
CA ARG A 321 -46.99 -9.50 22.23
C ARG A 321 -47.08 -10.48 23.43
N PRO A 322 -47.73 -11.64 23.27
CA PRO A 322 -47.82 -12.66 24.32
C PRO A 322 -46.44 -13.22 24.71
N GLU A 323 -45.48 -13.15 23.80
CA GLU A 323 -44.08 -13.57 24.01
C GLU A 323 -43.36 -12.74 25.08
N TYR A 324 -43.79 -11.49 25.30
CA TYR A 324 -43.26 -10.62 26.35
C TYR A 324 -43.87 -10.91 27.73
N ALA A 325 -45.09 -11.47 27.77
CA ALA A 325 -45.81 -11.74 29.02
C ALA A 325 -45.19 -12.88 29.86
N ASP A 326 -44.36 -13.72 29.25
CA ASP A 326 -43.59 -14.75 29.96
C ASP A 326 -42.43 -14.11 30.76
N LYS A 327 -42.69 -13.86 32.04
CA LYS A 327 -41.74 -13.26 32.99
C LYS A 327 -40.45 -14.08 33.17
N GLY A 328 -40.45 -15.36 32.81
CA GLY A 328 -39.26 -16.22 32.87
C GLY A 328 -38.31 -16.04 31.69
N ARG A 329 -38.79 -15.52 30.55
CA ARG A 329 -38.07 -15.51 29.27
C ARG A 329 -36.89 -14.53 29.22
N PHE A 330 -36.99 -13.43 29.98
CA PHE A 330 -36.00 -12.35 30.03
C PHE A 330 -35.33 -12.20 31.40
N LYS A 331 -35.23 -13.30 32.16
CA LYS A 331 -34.63 -13.28 33.50
C LYS A 331 -33.16 -12.84 33.45
N GLY A 332 -32.78 -11.89 34.31
CA GLY A 332 -31.42 -11.36 34.38
C GLY A 332 -31.14 -10.16 33.46
N MET A 333 -32.14 -9.74 32.68
CA MET A 333 -32.08 -8.56 31.84
C MET A 333 -32.55 -7.31 32.62
N ASP A 334 -31.75 -6.25 32.59
CA ASP A 334 -32.11 -4.94 33.16
C ASP A 334 -32.82 -4.05 32.12
N LYS A 335 -33.52 -3.01 32.56
CA LYS A 335 -34.15 -2.00 31.68
C LYS A 335 -33.16 -1.39 30.69
N LEU A 336 -31.91 -1.21 31.10
CA LEU A 336 -30.85 -0.71 30.22
C LEU A 336 -30.53 -1.70 29.09
N ASP A 337 -30.59 -3.01 29.35
CA ASP A 337 -30.31 -4.04 28.34
C ASP A 337 -31.37 -4.05 27.25
N PHE A 338 -32.63 -3.83 27.61
CA PHE A 338 -33.72 -3.69 26.63
C PHE A 338 -33.47 -2.51 25.68
N LEU A 339 -32.94 -1.41 26.20
CA LEU A 339 -32.59 -0.25 25.38
C LEU A 339 -31.38 -0.54 24.48
N VAL A 340 -30.33 -1.18 25.01
CA VAL A 340 -29.13 -1.56 24.23
C VAL A 340 -29.50 -2.48 23.07
N VAL A 341 -30.29 -3.53 23.32
CA VAL A 341 -30.71 -4.47 22.28
C VAL A 341 -31.58 -3.77 21.22
N PHE A 342 -32.41 -2.82 21.62
CA PHE A 342 -33.19 -2.03 20.68
C PHE A 342 -32.34 -1.07 19.85
N GLU A 343 -31.39 -0.38 20.46
CA GLU A 343 -30.44 0.48 19.75
C GLU A 343 -29.66 -0.32 18.70
N ASP A 344 -29.15 -1.49 19.07
CA ASP A 344 -28.45 -2.39 18.14
C ASP A 344 -29.37 -2.89 17.03
N HIS A 345 -30.64 -3.18 17.33
CA HIS A 345 -31.62 -3.55 16.32
C HIS A 345 -31.89 -2.40 15.33
N VAL A 346 -32.08 -1.17 15.82
CA VAL A 346 -32.28 0.02 14.98
C VAL A 346 -31.06 0.28 14.11
N LYS A 347 -29.84 0.23 14.67
CA LYS A 347 -28.59 0.35 13.91
C LYS A 347 -28.47 -0.71 12.82
N HIS A 348 -28.85 -1.95 13.12
CA HIS A 348 -28.87 -3.02 12.13
C HIS A 348 -29.85 -2.71 10.98
N LEU A 349 -31.05 -2.20 11.29
CA LEU A 349 -32.02 -1.80 10.27
C LEU A 349 -31.53 -0.62 9.41
N GLU A 350 -30.86 0.37 10.00
CA GLU A 350 -30.22 1.48 9.28
C GLU A 350 -29.13 0.98 8.33
N GLN A 351 -28.29 0.06 8.80
CA GLN A 351 -27.23 -0.54 8.00
C GLN A 351 -27.82 -1.29 6.79
N VAL A 352 -28.88 -2.09 7.00
CA VAL A 352 -29.55 -2.82 5.91
C VAL A 352 -30.12 -1.86 4.87
N GLU A 353 -30.76 -0.76 5.29
CA GLU A 353 -31.30 0.25 4.36
C GLU A 353 -30.19 0.96 3.58
N SER A 354 -29.09 1.32 4.27
CA SER A 354 -27.91 1.94 3.66
C SER A 354 -27.27 1.02 2.64
N ASP A 355 -27.06 -0.26 2.99
CA ASP A 355 -26.52 -1.28 2.09
C ASP A 355 -27.42 -1.49 0.87
N GLN A 356 -28.73 -1.47 1.05
CA GLN A 356 -29.68 -1.57 -0.06
C GLN A 356 -29.58 -0.35 -0.99
N LYS A 357 -29.53 0.87 -0.44
CA LYS A 357 -29.32 2.11 -1.21
C LYS A 357 -27.99 2.08 -1.96
N ALA A 358 -26.92 1.64 -1.30
CA ALA A 358 -25.60 1.49 -1.92
C ALA A 358 -25.62 0.46 -3.06
N ARG A 359 -26.23 -0.71 -2.86
CA ARG A 359 -26.39 -1.73 -3.91
C ARG A 359 -27.14 -1.20 -5.13
N VAL A 360 -28.23 -0.45 -4.93
CA VAL A 360 -28.99 0.18 -6.03
C VAL A 360 -28.14 1.23 -6.73
N ALA A 361 -27.43 2.08 -5.99
CA ALA A 361 -26.54 3.10 -6.56
C ALA A 361 -25.40 2.46 -7.39
N ASP A 362 -24.78 1.41 -6.88
CA ASP A 362 -23.71 0.70 -7.58
C ASP A 362 -24.21 -0.08 -8.79
N ALA A 363 -25.41 -0.67 -8.71
CA ALA A 363 -26.07 -1.27 -9.89
C ALA A 363 -26.28 -0.21 -10.99
N ARG A 364 -26.77 1.00 -10.64
CA ARG A 364 -26.90 2.11 -11.58
C ARG A 364 -25.56 2.55 -12.16
N LYS A 365 -24.50 2.66 -11.34
CA LYS A 365 -23.15 2.97 -11.84
C LYS A 365 -22.64 1.91 -12.82
N ARG A 366 -22.91 0.62 -12.56
CA ARG A 366 -22.54 -0.47 -13.47
C ARG A 366 -23.29 -0.38 -14.80
N THR A 367 -24.59 -0.08 -14.78
CA THR A 367 -25.35 0.13 -16.03
C THR A 367 -24.80 1.32 -16.81
N TYR A 368 -24.44 2.43 -16.14
CA TYR A 368 -23.83 3.58 -16.81
C TYR A 368 -22.47 3.27 -17.44
N ARG A 369 -21.64 2.44 -16.80
CA ARG A 369 -20.38 1.95 -17.41
C ARG A 369 -20.65 1.11 -18.65
N LYS A 370 -21.60 0.17 -18.57
CA LYS A 370 -21.99 -0.65 -19.74
C LYS A 370 -22.50 0.20 -20.90
N HIS A 371 -23.29 1.24 -20.62
CA HIS A 371 -23.78 2.14 -21.67
C HIS A 371 -22.62 2.93 -22.31
N ARG A 372 -21.64 3.38 -21.49
CA ARG A 372 -20.42 4.02 -22.00
C ARG A 372 -19.60 3.10 -22.88
N ASP A 373 -19.37 1.87 -22.43
CA ASP A 373 -18.58 0.90 -23.17
C ASP A 373 -19.27 0.51 -24.49
N ALA A 374 -20.59 0.32 -24.47
CA ALA A 374 -21.38 0.07 -25.68
C ALA A 374 -21.33 1.25 -26.67
N PHE A 375 -21.33 2.50 -26.19
CA PHE A 375 -21.17 3.65 -27.07
C PHE A 375 -19.75 3.79 -27.63
N LYS A 376 -18.72 3.46 -26.85
CA LYS A 376 -17.34 3.38 -27.36
C LYS A 376 -17.21 2.32 -28.46
N GLU A 377 -17.89 1.18 -28.31
CA GLU A 377 -17.97 0.14 -29.33
C GLU A 377 -18.65 0.65 -30.61
N LEU A 378 -19.77 1.38 -30.50
CA LEU A 378 -20.41 2.04 -31.64
C LEU A 378 -19.46 3.01 -32.36
N LEU A 379 -18.73 3.84 -31.62
CA LEU A 379 -17.76 4.76 -32.23
C LEU A 379 -16.60 3.98 -32.90
N ALA A 380 -16.18 2.84 -32.33
CA ALA A 380 -15.16 1.99 -32.94
C ALA A 380 -15.65 1.33 -34.23
N GLU A 381 -16.93 0.91 -34.29
CA GLU A 381 -17.57 0.43 -35.51
C GLU A 381 -17.63 1.52 -36.60
N LEU A 382 -17.99 2.75 -36.23
CA LEU A 382 -18.00 3.87 -37.18
C LEU A 382 -16.60 4.22 -37.69
N ARG A 383 -15.58 4.11 -36.84
CA ARG A 383 -14.17 4.21 -37.25
C ARG A 383 -13.80 3.09 -38.22
N ALA A 384 -14.17 1.84 -37.93
CA ALA A 384 -13.92 0.71 -38.84
C ALA A 384 -14.65 0.88 -40.19
N GLY A 385 -15.82 1.50 -40.16
CA GLY A 385 -16.58 1.93 -41.35
C GLY A 385 -15.99 3.14 -42.08
N LYS A 386 -14.86 3.69 -41.63
CA LYS A 386 -14.18 4.89 -42.18
C LYS A 386 -15.05 6.16 -42.17
N LEU A 387 -16.03 6.22 -41.26
CA LEU A 387 -16.84 7.43 -41.03
C LEU A 387 -16.21 8.37 -40.01
N ILE A 388 -15.26 7.90 -39.19
CA ILE A 388 -14.53 8.70 -38.20
C ILE A 388 -13.05 8.71 -38.56
N ASN A 389 -12.48 9.90 -38.72
CA ASN A 389 -11.05 10.12 -38.93
C ASN A 389 -10.54 11.27 -38.03
N ALA A 390 -9.24 11.59 -38.10
CA ALA A 390 -8.63 12.62 -37.25
C ALA A 390 -9.16 14.06 -37.47
N LYS A 391 -9.96 14.30 -38.51
CA LYS A 391 -10.55 15.60 -38.87
C LYS A 391 -12.07 15.59 -38.90
N THR A 392 -12.73 14.48 -38.54
CA THR A 392 -14.20 14.42 -38.58
C THR A 392 -14.80 15.26 -37.47
N ASP A 393 -15.85 15.99 -37.81
CA ASP A 393 -16.62 16.79 -36.86
C ASP A 393 -17.82 16.03 -36.31
N TRP A 394 -18.23 16.35 -35.08
CA TRP A 394 -19.39 15.72 -34.44
C TRP A 394 -20.68 15.83 -35.29
N MET A 395 -20.87 16.95 -36.00
CA MET A 395 -22.05 17.19 -36.82
C MET A 395 -22.15 16.24 -38.02
N GLU A 396 -21.03 15.74 -38.52
CA GLU A 396 -20.99 14.83 -39.67
C GLU A 396 -21.43 13.42 -39.27
N ILE A 397 -21.13 13.02 -38.03
CA ILE A 397 -21.45 11.68 -37.50
C ILE A 397 -22.76 11.63 -36.71
N TYR A 398 -23.23 12.76 -36.18
CA TYR A 398 -24.47 12.82 -35.40
C TYR A 398 -25.70 12.22 -36.12
N PRO A 399 -25.92 12.45 -37.43
CA PRO A 399 -27.02 11.82 -38.17
C PRO A 399 -26.98 10.28 -38.15
N HIS A 400 -25.78 9.68 -38.02
CA HIS A 400 -25.58 8.24 -37.92
C HIS A 400 -25.71 7.71 -36.50
N LEU A 401 -25.64 8.58 -35.49
CA LEU A 401 -25.68 8.22 -34.07
C LEU A 401 -27.07 8.40 -33.42
N LYS A 402 -27.84 9.40 -33.85
CA LYS A 402 -29.08 9.83 -33.16
C LYS A 402 -30.13 8.72 -32.96
N ASP A 403 -30.20 7.77 -33.89
CA ASP A 403 -31.21 6.72 -33.91
C ASP A 403 -30.71 5.42 -33.24
N ASP A 404 -29.42 5.32 -32.89
CA ASP A 404 -28.85 4.13 -32.25
C ASP A 404 -29.20 4.08 -30.75
N LEU A 405 -29.68 2.93 -30.30
CA LEU A 405 -30.07 2.68 -28.92
C LEU A 405 -28.90 2.87 -27.93
N ARG A 406 -27.67 2.58 -28.34
CA ARG A 406 -26.45 2.77 -27.54
C ARG A 406 -26.17 4.25 -27.28
N TYR A 407 -26.44 5.12 -28.25
CA TYR A 407 -26.35 6.57 -28.09
C TYR A 407 -27.49 7.10 -27.21
N GLN A 408 -28.73 6.68 -27.46
CA GLN A 408 -29.90 7.12 -26.67
C GLN A 408 -29.77 6.71 -25.20
N ASN A 409 -29.31 5.49 -24.94
CA ASN A 409 -29.09 4.97 -23.59
C ASN A 409 -28.04 5.77 -22.82
N MET A 410 -27.12 6.44 -23.50
CA MET A 410 -26.06 7.26 -22.91
C MET A 410 -26.52 8.67 -22.49
N LEU A 411 -27.65 9.15 -23.02
CA LEU A 411 -28.16 10.49 -22.73
C LEU A 411 -28.63 10.62 -21.27
N GLY A 412 -28.31 11.77 -20.65
CA GLY A 412 -28.75 12.09 -19.29
C GLY A 412 -28.01 11.36 -18.16
N GLN A 413 -26.93 10.63 -18.47
CA GLN A 413 -26.10 9.97 -17.46
C GLN A 413 -25.02 10.89 -16.88
N PRO A 414 -24.66 10.73 -15.59
CA PRO A 414 -23.55 11.47 -15.00
C PRO A 414 -22.19 10.94 -15.50
N GLY A 415 -21.23 11.84 -15.71
CA GLY A 415 -19.85 11.57 -16.16
C GLY A 415 -19.62 12.00 -17.61
N SER A 416 -18.69 11.35 -18.31
CA SER A 416 -18.36 11.66 -19.71
C SER A 416 -19.60 11.56 -20.59
N THR A 417 -19.85 12.65 -21.33
CA THR A 417 -20.93 12.75 -22.31
C THR A 417 -20.56 12.00 -23.60
N PRO A 418 -21.54 11.69 -24.46
CA PRO A 418 -21.25 11.14 -25.79
C PRO A 418 -20.26 11.99 -26.60
N LEU A 419 -20.30 13.31 -26.44
CA LEU A 419 -19.40 14.24 -27.12
C LEU A 419 -17.96 14.12 -26.57
N ASP A 420 -17.80 14.02 -25.26
CA ASP A 420 -16.49 13.80 -24.63
C ASP A 420 -15.85 12.51 -25.14
N LEU A 421 -16.62 11.42 -25.18
CA LEU A 421 -16.13 10.11 -25.65
C LEU A 421 -15.77 10.10 -27.14
N PHE A 422 -16.43 10.94 -27.94
CA PHE A 422 -16.07 11.12 -29.34
C PHE A 422 -14.76 11.90 -29.48
N TRP A 423 -14.63 13.03 -28.79
CA TRP A 423 -13.40 13.81 -28.83
C TRP A 423 -12.21 13.04 -28.28
N ASP A 424 -12.38 12.23 -27.22
CA ASP A 424 -11.34 11.31 -26.74
C ASP A 424 -10.83 10.40 -27.88
N MET A 425 -11.73 9.86 -28.72
CA MET A 425 -11.32 9.04 -29.86
C MET A 425 -10.70 9.87 -31.00
N VAL A 426 -11.25 11.04 -31.32
CA VAL A 426 -10.69 11.90 -32.38
C VAL A 426 -9.30 12.40 -31.99
N ASP A 427 -9.09 12.77 -30.73
CA ASP A 427 -7.80 13.19 -30.19
C ASP A 427 -6.79 12.03 -30.23
N ASP A 428 -7.20 10.81 -29.84
CA ASP A 428 -6.38 9.60 -29.99
C ASP A 428 -5.98 9.34 -31.46
N LEU A 429 -6.91 9.57 -32.40
CA LEU A 429 -6.65 9.44 -33.84
C LEU A 429 -5.74 10.55 -34.35
N GLY A 430 -5.92 11.77 -33.86
CA GLY A 430 -5.07 12.93 -34.16
C GLY A 430 -3.64 12.73 -33.69
N GLU A 431 -3.44 12.17 -32.50
CA GLU A 431 -2.10 11.87 -31.97
C GLU A 431 -1.40 10.79 -32.80
N ARG A 432 -2.13 9.72 -33.18
CA ARG A 432 -1.63 8.68 -34.09
C ARG A 432 -1.26 9.26 -35.45
N PHE A 433 -2.14 10.08 -36.02
CA PHE A 433 -1.90 10.77 -37.28
C PHE A 433 -0.65 11.65 -37.21
N TYR A 434 -0.45 12.41 -36.13
CA TYR A 434 0.74 13.25 -35.95
C TYR A 434 2.03 12.42 -35.89
N LYS A 435 2.02 11.31 -35.12
CA LYS A 435 3.17 10.39 -35.03
C LYS A 435 3.50 9.76 -36.38
N GLN A 436 2.50 9.30 -37.12
CA GLN A 436 2.67 8.72 -38.46
C GLN A 436 3.13 9.76 -39.49
N LYS A 437 2.54 10.96 -39.46
CA LYS A 437 2.96 12.10 -40.27
C LYS A 437 4.44 12.39 -40.07
N ARG A 438 4.91 12.47 -38.82
CA ARG A 438 6.32 12.74 -38.52
C ARG A 438 7.27 11.72 -39.17
N ILE A 439 6.95 10.42 -39.11
CA ILE A 439 7.74 9.36 -39.76
C ILE A 439 7.85 9.63 -41.27
N ILE A 440 6.74 9.96 -41.92
CA ILE A 440 6.70 10.27 -43.36
C ILE A 440 7.59 11.49 -43.66
N TYR A 441 7.51 12.57 -42.85
CA TYR A 441 8.36 13.75 -43.03
C TYR A 441 9.85 13.43 -42.88
N ASP A 442 10.22 12.63 -41.87
CA ASP A 442 11.61 12.26 -41.62
C ASP A 442 12.18 11.45 -42.82
N ILE A 443 11.37 10.56 -43.39
CA ILE A 443 11.74 9.78 -44.58
C ILE A 443 11.85 10.68 -45.81
N LEU A 444 10.85 11.53 -46.10
CA LEU A 444 10.91 12.48 -47.22
C LEU A 444 12.13 13.41 -47.13
N LYS A 445 12.49 13.84 -45.90
CA LYS A 445 13.69 14.64 -45.65
C LYS A 445 14.97 13.87 -45.91
N SER A 446 15.03 12.58 -45.57
CA SER A 446 16.19 11.74 -45.83
C SER A 446 16.40 11.48 -47.33
N ILE A 447 15.30 11.33 -48.09
CA ILE A 447 15.31 11.14 -49.55
C ILE A 447 15.56 12.47 -50.29
N ARG A 448 15.40 13.61 -49.61
CA ARG A 448 15.39 14.96 -50.22
C ARG A 448 14.34 15.06 -51.34
N TYR A 449 13.19 14.43 -51.14
CA TYR A 449 12.10 14.46 -52.11
C TYR A 449 11.31 15.76 -51.96
N GLU A 450 11.29 16.58 -53.01
CA GLU A 450 10.45 17.78 -53.08
C GLU A 450 9.12 17.44 -53.76
N ILE A 451 8.03 17.57 -53.02
CA ILE A 451 6.69 17.44 -53.58
C ILE A 451 6.38 18.73 -54.34
N THR A 452 6.14 18.61 -55.63
CA THR A 452 5.66 19.72 -56.48
C THR A 452 4.13 19.73 -56.51
N ALA A 453 3.53 20.85 -56.90
CA ALA A 453 2.06 21.00 -56.96
C ALA A 453 1.39 19.95 -57.89
N ASP A 454 2.13 19.43 -58.87
CA ASP A 454 1.66 18.47 -59.88
C ASP A 454 1.99 17.01 -59.52
N THR A 455 2.56 16.75 -58.33
CA THR A 455 2.87 15.37 -57.90
C THR A 455 1.56 14.60 -57.70
N GLU A 456 1.49 13.36 -58.18
CA GLU A 456 0.33 12.49 -57.98
C GLU A 456 0.51 11.57 -56.76
N PHE A 457 -0.60 11.19 -56.12
CA PHE A 457 -0.59 10.31 -54.95
C PHE A 457 0.08 8.95 -55.23
N ALA A 458 -0.08 8.40 -56.44
CA ALA A 458 0.53 7.14 -56.83
C ALA A 458 2.07 7.21 -56.83
N GLN A 459 2.63 8.33 -57.31
CA GLN A 459 4.08 8.56 -57.32
C GLN A 459 4.62 8.72 -55.89
N PHE A 460 3.87 9.43 -55.04
CA PHE A 460 4.19 9.57 -53.63
C PHE A 460 4.17 8.23 -52.88
N GLN A 461 3.18 7.39 -53.17
CA GLN A 461 3.08 6.05 -52.58
C GLN A 461 4.24 5.15 -53.05
N GLU A 462 4.63 5.20 -54.33
CA GLU A 462 5.77 4.43 -54.84
C GLU A 462 7.11 4.84 -54.23
N VAL A 463 7.30 6.12 -53.95
CA VAL A 463 8.52 6.62 -53.27
C VAL A 463 8.61 6.10 -51.83
N LEU A 464 7.47 5.86 -51.16
CA LEU A 464 7.41 5.46 -49.77
C LEU A 464 7.29 3.94 -49.55
N LYS A 465 6.82 3.16 -50.55
CA LYS A 465 6.71 1.69 -50.52
C LYS A 465 8.00 0.95 -50.14
N PRO A 466 9.22 1.38 -50.54
CA PRO A 466 10.47 0.69 -50.18
C PRO A 466 10.85 0.79 -48.71
N TYR A 467 10.19 1.66 -47.93
CA TYR A 467 10.55 1.93 -46.54
C TYR A 467 9.68 1.10 -45.57
N PRO A 468 10.26 0.12 -44.85
CA PRO A 468 9.51 -0.76 -43.97
C PRO A 468 8.82 -0.01 -42.82
N GLU A 469 9.41 1.10 -42.35
CA GLU A 469 8.81 1.94 -41.31
C GLU A 469 7.47 2.58 -41.73
N VAL A 470 7.25 2.84 -43.02
CA VAL A 470 5.98 3.37 -43.53
C VAL A 470 4.99 2.23 -43.71
N ALA A 471 5.41 1.14 -44.34
CA ALA A 471 4.53 -0.01 -44.60
C ALA A 471 4.01 -0.69 -43.32
N GLU A 472 4.77 -0.67 -42.23
CA GLU A 472 4.39 -1.31 -40.97
C GLU A 472 3.66 -0.38 -39.98
N ARG A 473 3.95 0.93 -40.00
CA ARG A 473 3.52 1.86 -38.94
C ARG A 473 2.55 2.95 -39.39
N VAL A 474 2.37 3.15 -40.69
CA VAL A 474 1.52 4.19 -41.26
C VAL A 474 0.30 3.57 -41.91
N ASP A 475 -0.89 4.04 -41.53
CA ASP A 475 -2.14 3.62 -42.16
C ASP A 475 -2.29 4.27 -43.55
N ASP A 476 -2.81 3.55 -44.55
CA ASP A 476 -3.01 4.08 -45.91
C ASP A 476 -3.85 5.36 -45.96
N GLU A 477 -4.81 5.49 -45.05
CA GLU A 477 -5.66 6.69 -44.91
C GLU A 477 -4.86 7.88 -44.38
N ASN A 478 -3.99 7.66 -43.39
CA ASN A 478 -3.11 8.68 -42.87
C ASN A 478 -2.01 9.05 -43.87
N LEU A 479 -1.54 8.10 -44.69
CA LEU A 479 -0.65 8.35 -45.82
C LEU A 479 -1.31 9.28 -46.86
N LYS A 480 -2.60 9.06 -47.16
CA LYS A 480 -3.37 9.93 -48.06
C LYS A 480 -3.58 11.32 -47.47
N LEU A 481 -4.02 11.41 -46.21
CA LEU A 481 -4.24 12.70 -45.52
C LEU A 481 -2.95 13.51 -45.37
N THR A 482 -1.80 12.86 -45.18
CA THR A 482 -0.50 13.54 -45.12
C THR A 482 -0.02 14.02 -46.49
N PHE A 483 -0.25 13.25 -47.56
CA PHE A 483 -0.02 13.68 -48.93
C PHE A 483 -0.87 14.90 -49.29
N GLU A 484 -2.18 14.85 -49.04
CA GLU A 484 -3.10 15.97 -49.29
C GLU A 484 -2.64 17.24 -48.55
N HIS A 485 -2.22 17.11 -47.29
CA HIS A 485 -1.68 18.22 -46.52
C HIS A 485 -0.37 18.79 -47.09
N LEU A 486 0.53 17.92 -47.55
CA LEU A 486 1.81 18.32 -48.17
C LEU A 486 1.56 19.03 -49.50
N GLN A 487 0.67 18.51 -50.35
CA GLN A 487 0.29 19.11 -51.61
C GLN A 487 -0.40 20.47 -51.39
N GLU A 488 -1.34 20.57 -50.44
CA GLU A 488 -1.99 21.82 -50.09
C GLU A 488 -0.99 22.87 -49.57
N LYS A 489 -0.03 22.46 -48.74
CA LYS A 489 1.05 23.33 -48.25
C LYS A 489 1.88 23.90 -49.41
N GLU A 490 2.20 23.06 -50.39
CA GLU A 490 2.97 23.46 -51.58
C GLU A 490 2.18 24.35 -52.53
N VAL A 491 0.90 24.06 -52.77
CA VAL A 491 -0.01 24.92 -53.53
C VAL A 491 -0.16 26.29 -52.87
N ARG A 492 -0.31 26.32 -51.55
CA ARG A 492 -0.39 27.57 -50.77
C ARG A 492 0.92 28.36 -50.86
N ARG A 493 2.07 27.69 -50.74
CA ARG A 493 3.41 28.29 -50.89
C ARG A 493 3.58 28.89 -52.29
N ALA A 494 3.21 28.16 -53.33
CA ALA A 494 3.26 28.62 -54.72
C ALA A 494 2.34 29.83 -54.96
N LYS A 495 1.11 29.81 -54.43
CA LYS A 495 0.15 30.92 -54.51
C LYS A 495 0.66 32.16 -53.75
N GLU A 496 1.23 31.98 -52.56
CA GLU A 496 1.80 33.07 -51.79
C GLU A 496 3.05 33.65 -52.48
N GLU A 497 3.91 32.80 -53.05
CA GLU A 497 5.07 33.24 -53.81
C GLU A 497 4.66 34.02 -55.06
N LYS A 498 3.61 33.56 -55.78
CA LYS A 498 2.99 34.32 -56.87
C LYS A 498 2.50 35.69 -56.40
N ARG A 499 1.78 35.75 -55.28
CA ARG A 499 1.29 37.02 -54.69
C ARG A 499 2.46 37.92 -54.24
N ARG A 500 3.55 37.36 -53.72
CA ARG A 500 4.77 38.10 -53.34
C ARG A 500 5.48 38.65 -54.58
N ARG A 501 5.60 37.86 -55.65
CA ARG A 501 6.12 38.32 -56.96
C ARG A 501 5.26 39.45 -57.52
N GLU A 502 3.94 39.28 -57.53
CA GLU A 502 2.99 40.29 -57.98
C GLU A 502 3.07 41.59 -57.15
N LYS A 503 3.15 41.50 -55.82
CA LYS A 503 3.36 42.67 -54.95
C LYS A 503 4.70 43.38 -55.22
N LYS A 504 5.78 42.62 -55.44
CA LYS A 504 7.09 43.21 -55.81
C LYS A 504 6.99 43.93 -57.15
N MET A 505 6.34 43.33 -58.15
CA MET A 505 6.12 43.96 -59.45
C MET A 505 5.27 45.22 -59.34
N ARG A 506 4.18 45.19 -58.58
CA ARG A 506 3.33 46.36 -58.33
C ARG A 506 4.07 47.49 -57.61
N ARG A 507 4.93 47.18 -56.63
CA ARG A 507 5.76 48.19 -55.95
C ARG A 507 6.72 48.87 -56.91
N LYS A 508 7.34 48.12 -57.81
CA LYS A 508 8.20 48.68 -58.87
C LYS A 508 7.40 49.58 -59.81
N GLN A 509 6.20 49.17 -60.22
CA GLN A 509 5.29 49.99 -61.03
C GLN A 509 4.84 51.27 -60.30
N ASP A 510 4.51 51.19 -59.02
CA ASP A 510 4.11 52.36 -58.21
C ASP A 510 5.28 53.31 -57.94
N ALA A 511 6.51 52.78 -57.79
CA ALA A 511 7.73 53.58 -57.69
C ALA A 511 7.97 54.39 -58.97
N LEU A 512 7.88 53.73 -60.15
CA LEU A 512 7.93 54.40 -61.45
C LEU A 512 6.81 55.44 -61.58
N LYS A 513 5.56 55.07 -61.25
CA LYS A 513 4.42 56.00 -61.26
C LYS A 513 4.64 57.20 -60.36
N SER A 514 5.28 57.01 -59.21
CA SER A 514 5.59 58.10 -58.30
C SER A 514 6.73 58.98 -58.80
N ALA A 515 7.72 58.43 -59.48
CA ALA A 515 8.78 59.19 -60.13
C ALA A 515 8.21 60.04 -61.27
N LEU A 516 7.36 59.43 -62.12
CA LEU A 516 6.64 60.11 -63.21
C LEU A 516 5.82 61.31 -62.72
N LYS A 517 5.13 61.19 -61.59
CA LYS A 517 4.37 62.30 -60.97
C LYS A 517 5.23 63.47 -60.47
N ARG A 518 6.52 63.23 -60.19
CA ARG A 518 7.45 64.23 -59.65
C ARG A 518 8.34 64.84 -60.73
N LEU A 519 8.18 64.43 -61.99
CA LEU A 519 8.93 64.97 -63.12
C LEU A 519 8.59 66.46 -63.34
N LYS A 520 9.61 67.20 -63.82
CA LYS A 520 9.52 68.58 -64.29
C LYS A 520 10.12 68.63 -65.70
N PRO A 521 9.39 69.06 -66.74
CA PRO A 521 8.01 69.58 -66.74
C PRO A 521 6.96 68.53 -66.32
N SER A 522 5.81 68.99 -65.81
CA SER A 522 4.75 68.10 -65.32
C SER A 522 4.05 67.42 -66.50
N ILE A 523 3.65 66.17 -66.33
CA ILE A 523 2.90 65.43 -67.34
C ILE A 523 1.47 65.99 -67.38
N GLU A 524 1.08 66.57 -68.50
CA GLU A 524 -0.25 67.14 -68.74
C GLU A 524 -1.14 66.15 -69.52
N THR A 525 -2.44 66.43 -69.61
CA THR A 525 -3.45 65.50 -70.18
C THR A 525 -3.27 65.19 -71.67
N THR A 526 -2.47 65.98 -72.39
CA THR A 526 -2.14 65.80 -73.82
C THR A 526 -0.70 65.33 -74.07
N SER A 527 0.07 65.03 -73.02
CA SER A 527 1.47 64.61 -73.13
C SER A 527 1.60 63.20 -73.72
N LYS A 528 2.47 63.02 -74.71
CA LYS A 528 2.76 61.72 -75.31
C LYS A 528 3.98 61.07 -74.65
N TRP A 529 4.02 59.74 -74.69
CA TRP A 529 5.14 58.94 -74.16
C TRP A 529 6.48 59.41 -74.72
N GLU A 530 6.54 59.68 -76.03
CA GLU A 530 7.75 60.06 -76.79
C GLU A 530 8.38 61.38 -76.28
N ASP A 531 7.58 62.32 -75.79
CA ASP A 531 8.07 63.62 -75.28
C ASP A 531 8.81 63.48 -73.94
N PHE A 532 8.43 62.47 -73.15
CA PHE A 532 9.02 62.19 -71.83
C PHE A 532 9.93 60.97 -71.84
N GLU A 533 10.00 60.21 -72.93
CA GLU A 533 10.77 58.98 -73.07
C GLU A 533 12.27 59.19 -72.79
N SER A 534 12.85 60.30 -73.27
CA SER A 534 14.25 60.66 -73.01
C SER A 534 14.56 60.98 -71.54
N ILE A 535 13.55 61.38 -70.76
CA ILE A 535 13.67 61.74 -69.34
C ILE A 535 13.35 60.52 -68.47
N ILE A 536 12.38 59.71 -68.88
CA ILE A 536 11.93 58.50 -68.19
C ILE A 536 13.00 57.40 -68.28
N THR A 537 13.67 57.26 -69.42
CA THR A 537 14.77 56.30 -69.62
C THR A 537 16.00 56.59 -68.75
N GLN A 538 16.16 57.82 -68.26
CA GLN A 538 17.24 58.19 -67.33
C GLN A 538 16.90 57.94 -65.85
N LEU A 539 15.66 57.54 -65.54
CA LEU A 539 15.24 57.27 -64.16
C LEU A 539 15.71 55.88 -63.70
N PRO A 540 16.31 55.75 -62.49
CA PRO A 540 16.67 54.45 -61.94
C PRO A 540 15.44 53.55 -61.74
N GLU A 541 14.27 54.13 -61.47
CA GLU A 541 13.01 53.40 -61.31
C GLU A 541 12.48 52.80 -62.62
N TYR A 542 12.89 53.32 -63.79
CA TYR A 542 12.59 52.75 -65.10
C TYR A 542 13.49 51.55 -65.40
N HIS A 543 14.79 51.67 -65.12
CA HIS A 543 15.74 50.57 -65.24
C HIS A 543 15.44 49.40 -64.29
N ASP A 544 14.85 49.67 -63.13
CA ASP A 544 14.41 48.64 -62.17
C ASP A 544 13.19 47.82 -62.63
N LEU A 545 12.40 48.36 -63.56
CA LEU A 545 11.23 47.69 -64.15
C LEU A 545 11.64 46.67 -65.23
N LYS A 546 12.76 46.92 -65.94
CA LYS A 546 13.36 46.08 -67.01
C LYS A 546 12.43 45.68 -68.17
N ASP A 547 11.23 46.25 -68.25
CA ASP A 547 10.23 45.98 -69.30
C ASP A 547 9.63 47.30 -69.79
N GLU A 548 9.89 47.64 -71.05
CA GLU A 548 9.47 48.90 -71.68
C GLU A 548 7.94 48.96 -71.89
N THR A 549 7.32 47.81 -72.14
CA THR A 549 5.86 47.68 -72.31
C THR A 549 5.10 47.98 -71.02
N LEU A 550 5.57 47.47 -69.89
CA LEU A 550 4.98 47.73 -68.57
C LEU A 550 5.19 49.19 -68.14
N ALA A 551 6.29 49.81 -68.56
CA ALA A 551 6.55 51.22 -68.28
C ALA A 551 5.58 52.14 -69.06
N LYS A 552 5.33 51.83 -70.35
CA LYS A 552 4.31 52.50 -71.18
C LYS A 552 2.92 52.38 -70.56
N GLU A 553 2.53 51.17 -70.12
CA GLU A 553 1.25 50.98 -69.42
C GLU A 553 1.12 51.79 -68.12
N VAL A 554 2.19 51.94 -67.34
CA VAL A 554 2.17 52.73 -66.09
C VAL A 554 1.95 54.22 -66.39
N PHE A 555 2.50 54.73 -67.48
CA PHE A 555 2.31 56.11 -67.95
C PHE A 555 0.92 56.32 -68.53
N ASP A 556 0.40 55.42 -69.36
CA ASP A 556 -0.97 55.50 -69.88
C ASP A 556 -1.99 55.46 -68.73
N LYS A 557 -1.78 54.58 -67.73
CA LYS A 557 -2.58 54.55 -66.48
C LYS A 557 -2.38 55.77 -65.59
N LEU A 558 -1.36 56.60 -65.83
CA LEU A 558 -1.19 57.89 -65.17
C LEU A 558 -1.99 58.97 -65.91
N ILE A 559 -1.93 59.01 -67.25
CA ILE A 559 -2.72 59.92 -68.09
C ILE A 559 -4.22 59.69 -67.90
N VAL A 560 -4.69 58.43 -67.93
CA VAL A 560 -6.11 58.10 -67.67
C VAL A 560 -6.53 58.59 -66.28
N ARG A 561 -5.70 58.42 -65.24
CA ARG A 561 -5.99 58.93 -63.90
C ARG A 561 -6.00 60.46 -63.82
N LEU A 562 -5.18 61.14 -64.63
CA LEU A 562 -5.17 62.59 -64.70
C LEU A 562 -6.44 63.10 -65.39
N ASN A 563 -6.89 62.42 -66.45
CA ASN A 563 -8.17 62.69 -67.11
C ASN A 563 -9.36 62.42 -66.17
N GLU A 564 -9.43 61.27 -65.51
CA GLU A 564 -10.47 60.95 -64.52
C GLU A 564 -10.50 61.98 -63.38
N LYS A 565 -9.33 62.43 -62.90
CA LYS A 565 -9.27 63.45 -61.85
C LYS A 565 -9.73 64.82 -62.34
N ALA A 566 -9.44 65.17 -63.60
CA ALA A 566 -9.92 66.40 -64.21
C ALA A 566 -11.45 66.34 -64.43
N GLU A 567 -11.98 65.19 -64.81
CA GLU A 567 -13.41 64.97 -65.05
C GLU A 567 -14.21 64.91 -63.74
N LYS A 568 -13.70 64.21 -62.73
CA LYS A 568 -14.31 64.17 -61.39
C LYS A 568 -14.30 65.53 -60.68
N LYS A 569 -13.31 66.38 -61.00
CA LYS A 569 -13.30 67.78 -60.55
C LYS A 569 -14.41 68.58 -61.23
N ARG A 570 -14.69 68.33 -62.52
CA ARG A 570 -15.79 68.97 -63.24
C ARG A 570 -17.15 68.54 -62.71
N THR A 571 -17.34 67.25 -62.39
CA THR A 571 -18.62 66.77 -61.83
C THR A 571 -18.84 67.17 -60.38
N SER A 572 -17.77 67.35 -59.59
CA SER A 572 -17.86 67.75 -58.19
C SER A 572 -18.19 69.24 -58.01
N ASP A 573 -17.86 70.09 -59.00
CA ASP A 573 -18.24 71.51 -58.98
C ASP A 573 -19.72 71.71 -59.36
N ASP A 574 -20.39 70.73 -59.99
CA ASP A 574 -21.81 70.79 -60.38
C ASP A 574 -22.78 70.37 -59.23
N ASP A 575 -22.34 69.57 -58.26
CA ASP A 575 -23.23 69.02 -57.19
C ASP A 575 -23.36 69.95 -55.95
N GLU A 576 -22.65 71.08 -55.88
CA GLU A 576 -22.70 72.01 -54.72
C GLU A 576 -23.74 73.15 -54.85
N GLU A 577 -24.53 73.20 -55.94
CA GLU A 577 -25.47 74.30 -56.24
C GLU A 577 -26.98 73.97 -56.10
N GLU A 578 -27.39 72.91 -55.38
CA GLU A 578 -28.80 72.66 -55.00
C GLU A 578 -29.02 72.39 -53.50
N GLY A 579 -29.47 73.42 -52.77
CA GLY A 579 -30.67 73.36 -51.91
C GLY A 579 -30.68 72.57 -50.58
N MET A 580 -30.70 73.31 -49.48
CA MET A 580 -31.06 72.90 -48.09
C MET A 580 -32.43 72.20 -47.95
N ILE A 581 -32.58 71.32 -46.93
CA ILE A 581 -33.60 71.40 -45.86
C ILE A 581 -33.12 70.65 -44.61
N ARG A 582 -33.22 71.31 -43.45
CA ARG A 582 -33.04 70.78 -42.09
C ARG A 582 -34.38 70.22 -41.59
N ASP A 583 -34.34 69.26 -40.66
CA ASP A 583 -35.14 69.35 -39.44
C ASP A 583 -34.48 68.54 -38.30
N ASP A 584 -34.58 69.13 -37.11
CA ASP A 584 -33.97 68.78 -35.84
C ASP A 584 -34.66 67.60 -35.12
N ASP A 585 -33.92 66.84 -34.30
CA ASP A 585 -34.12 66.84 -32.83
C ASP A 585 -33.32 65.75 -32.06
N ALA A 586 -32.76 66.21 -30.92
CA ALA A 586 -32.48 65.50 -29.65
C ALA A 586 -31.39 64.38 -29.61
N GLU A 587 -30.44 64.33 -28.69
CA GLU A 587 -30.05 65.16 -27.54
C GLU A 587 -28.67 64.65 -27.04
N ALA A 588 -27.89 65.59 -26.48
CA ALA A 588 -26.76 65.54 -25.54
C ALA A 588 -26.21 64.16 -25.04
N ALA A 589 -24.92 63.95 -24.77
CA ALA A 589 -23.96 64.82 -24.09
C ALA A 589 -22.55 64.19 -24.07
N HIS A 590 -21.52 65.02 -24.32
CA HIS A 590 -20.31 65.26 -23.48
C HIS A 590 -19.47 64.07 -22.96
N HIS A 591 -18.14 64.08 -22.86
CA HIS A 591 -17.00 64.99 -23.06
C HIS A 591 -15.78 64.02 -23.02
N GLY A 592 -14.66 64.17 -23.74
CA GLY A 592 -13.78 65.33 -23.77
C GLY A 592 -12.53 65.14 -22.88
N ARG A 593 -11.44 64.63 -23.48
CA ARG A 593 -10.00 64.97 -23.29
C ARG A 593 -9.40 65.11 -21.86
N ARG A 594 -8.18 64.56 -21.64
CA ARG A 594 -6.87 65.25 -21.77
C ARG A 594 -5.68 64.39 -21.32
N HIS A 595 -4.53 64.64 -21.96
CA HIS A 595 -3.18 64.19 -21.60
C HIS A 595 -2.64 64.84 -20.31
N HIS A 596 -1.75 64.16 -19.55
CA HIS A 596 -0.30 64.43 -19.43
C HIS A 596 0.41 63.65 -18.28
N SER A 597 1.54 63.03 -18.62
CA SER A 597 2.88 63.01 -17.96
C SER A 597 3.12 62.53 -16.50
N SER A 598 4.07 61.57 -16.42
CA SER A 598 5.27 61.51 -15.54
C SER A 598 5.34 60.54 -14.34
N GLN A 599 6.33 59.64 -14.47
CA GLN A 599 7.34 59.18 -13.50
C GLN A 599 7.23 57.82 -12.76
N GLN A 600 8.38 57.11 -12.88
CA GLN A 600 9.05 56.15 -11.98
C GLN A 600 8.74 54.65 -12.09
N GLY A 601 9.78 53.89 -12.45
CA GLY A 601 9.87 52.42 -12.37
C GLY A 601 10.14 51.91 -10.95
N PRO A 602 10.40 50.59 -10.77
CA PRO A 602 11.71 50.02 -11.12
C PRO A 602 11.65 48.65 -11.85
N GLU A 603 12.82 48.22 -12.35
CA GLU A 603 13.10 46.97 -13.09
C GLU A 603 12.74 45.66 -12.35
N PRO A 604 12.78 44.51 -13.05
CA PRO A 604 13.99 43.68 -12.91
C PRO A 604 14.52 43.02 -14.20
N MET A 605 15.86 43.03 -14.30
CA MET A 605 16.80 41.93 -14.58
C MET A 605 16.62 41.00 -15.79
N ASN A 606 17.62 41.11 -16.66
CA ASN A 606 18.12 40.16 -17.65
C ASN A 606 18.31 38.73 -17.10
N VAL A 607 17.84 37.72 -17.85
CA VAL A 607 18.55 36.44 -17.99
C VAL A 607 18.33 35.86 -19.39
N ASP A 608 19.44 35.88 -20.12
CA ASP A 608 19.96 34.97 -21.15
C ASP A 608 19.12 34.48 -22.34
N SER A 609 19.72 34.69 -23.50
CA SER A 609 19.41 34.14 -24.80
C SER A 609 19.57 32.61 -24.82
N HIS A 610 18.55 31.89 -25.27
CA HIS A 610 18.75 30.67 -26.05
C HIS A 610 17.86 30.71 -27.29
N ASP A 611 18.53 30.87 -28.42
CA ASP A 611 18.00 30.86 -29.77
C ASP A 611 17.73 29.41 -30.19
N GLY A 612 16.61 29.19 -30.89
CA GLY A 612 16.35 27.94 -31.60
C GLY A 612 15.20 27.07 -31.09
N GLN A 613 13.94 27.49 -31.30
CA GLN A 613 12.78 26.60 -31.51
C GLN A 613 11.49 27.37 -31.85
N ARG A 614 11.52 28.23 -32.89
CA ARG A 614 10.35 29.06 -33.26
C ARG A 614 9.44 28.48 -34.34
N ALA A 615 9.72 27.27 -34.84
CA ALA A 615 8.95 26.65 -35.93
C ALA A 615 7.93 25.59 -35.46
N SER A 616 8.00 25.12 -34.21
CA SER A 616 7.09 24.09 -33.68
C SER A 616 5.88 24.66 -32.92
N GLU A 617 5.94 25.90 -32.47
CA GLU A 617 4.85 26.53 -31.71
C GLU A 617 3.70 27.03 -32.59
N GLU A 618 3.97 27.45 -33.84
CA GLU A 618 2.94 27.94 -34.77
C GLU A 618 2.02 26.83 -35.32
N GLU A 619 2.48 25.58 -35.42
CA GLU A 619 1.65 24.45 -35.92
C GLU A 619 0.87 23.76 -34.79
N GLY A 620 1.34 23.80 -33.54
CA GLY A 620 0.58 23.34 -32.37
C GLY A 620 -0.61 24.25 -32.05
N ASN A 621 -0.46 25.56 -32.25
CA ASN A 621 -1.52 26.54 -32.03
C ASN A 621 -2.68 26.44 -33.03
N ALA A 622 -2.44 25.91 -34.24
CA ALA A 622 -3.48 25.79 -35.26
C ALA A 622 -4.48 24.65 -34.98
N LEU A 623 -4.03 23.57 -34.32
CA LEU A 623 -4.90 22.51 -33.82
C LEU A 623 -5.68 22.98 -32.58
N ASP A 624 -5.02 23.75 -31.70
CA ASP A 624 -5.64 24.30 -30.50
C ASP A 624 -6.67 25.40 -30.83
N GLU A 625 -6.46 26.20 -31.89
CA GLU A 625 -7.47 27.13 -32.42
C GLU A 625 -8.63 26.41 -33.14
N TYR A 626 -8.39 25.27 -33.79
CA TYR A 626 -9.46 24.48 -34.43
C TYR A 626 -10.36 23.82 -33.39
N VAL A 627 -9.78 23.20 -32.34
CA VAL A 627 -10.50 22.61 -31.20
C VAL A 627 -11.26 23.67 -30.40
N LYS A 628 -10.73 24.90 -30.29
CA LYS A 628 -11.44 26.03 -29.66
C LYS A 628 -12.59 26.59 -30.50
N ARG A 629 -12.56 26.47 -31.83
CA ARG A 629 -13.64 26.94 -32.72
C ARG A 629 -14.79 25.95 -32.88
N THR A 630 -14.56 24.65 -32.69
CA THR A 630 -15.57 23.59 -32.84
C THR A 630 -16.21 23.16 -31.51
N ARG A 631 -15.67 23.61 -30.36
CA ARG A 631 -16.25 23.42 -29.01
C ARG A 631 -17.28 24.49 -28.59
N HIS A 632 -17.77 25.33 -29.50
CA HIS A 632 -18.86 26.28 -29.25
C HIS A 632 -20.11 25.95 -30.05
#